data_AF-A0A522DWR2-F1
#
_entry.id   AF-A0A522DWR2-F1
#
_cell.length_a   1.000
_cell.length_b   1.000
_cell.length_c   1.000
_cell.angle_alpha   90.00
_cell.angle_beta   90.00
_cell.angle_gamma   90.00
#
_symmetry.space_group_name_H-M   'P 1'
#
loop_
_entity.id
_entity.type
_entity.pdbx_description
1 polymer ?
#
loop_
_entity_poly.entity_id
_entity_poly.type
_entity_poly.pdbx_seq_one_letter_code
_entity_poly.pdbx_strand_id
1 'polypeptide(L)'
;MILPNKFKYLALGACSLILLNCSGQNNQQPTPDSNRDSNQQQRIIPAAERINVYLPLIKGKRIGIFANHTSMVGNTHLVDTLRKLGVDIRVIFGPEHGFRGTVNDGEKIGNYIDDKTGIPVVSLYGSKYKPTAEDLKDVDIMIFDIQDVGVRFYTFISSLQYFMEAAFELGKPLMVLDRPNPNGFYVDGPILDTGYKSFVGMQPVPVVYGMTIAEYAFLIAGEKWLS
;
A
#
# COMPACT_ATOMS: atom_id res chain seq x y z
N MET A 1 -1.78 -6.52 -4.62
CA MET A 1 -2.78 -7.62 -4.73
C MET A 1 -4.09 -7.01 -5.25
N ILE A 2 -4.84 -7.66 -6.15
CA ILE A 2 -6.16 -7.16 -6.61
C ILE A 2 -7.20 -7.67 -5.61
N LEU A 3 -7.95 -6.77 -4.97
CA LEU A 3 -9.03 -7.16 -4.05
C LEU A 3 -10.16 -7.85 -4.83
N PRO A 4 -10.45 -9.15 -4.59
CA PRO A 4 -11.52 -9.85 -5.27
C PRO A 4 -12.89 -9.43 -4.74
N ASN A 5 -13.82 -9.20 -5.64
CA ASN A 5 -15.23 -9.04 -5.31
C ASN A 5 -15.82 -10.43 -4.96
N LYS A 6 -16.27 -10.60 -3.70
CA LYS A 6 -16.98 -11.75 -3.09
C LYS A 6 -16.09 -12.86 -2.46
N PHE A 7 -16.01 -12.87 -1.12
CA PHE A 7 -15.55 -14.02 -0.33
C PHE A 7 -16.69 -14.60 0.52
N LYS A 8 -17.03 -15.86 0.27
CA LYS A 8 -17.65 -16.79 1.23
C LYS A 8 -16.63 -17.89 1.47
N TYR A 9 -16.08 -18.01 2.67
CA TYR A 9 -15.36 -19.22 3.08
C TYR A 9 -15.79 -19.67 4.47
N LEU A 10 -16.23 -20.92 4.49
CA LEU A 10 -16.50 -21.76 5.63
C LEU A 10 -15.18 -22.43 5.99
N ALA A 11 -14.65 -22.17 7.19
CA ALA A 11 -13.47 -22.86 7.70
C ALA A 11 -13.91 -24.16 8.40
N LEU A 12 -13.43 -25.30 7.93
CA LEU A 12 -13.43 -26.56 8.67
C LEU A 12 -11.97 -26.94 8.95
N GLY A 13 -11.65 -27.13 10.22
CA GLY A 13 -10.32 -27.50 10.70
C GLY A 13 -10.10 -29.00 10.89
N ALA A 14 -8.84 -29.35 11.08
CA ALA A 14 -8.28 -30.50 11.82
C ALA A 14 -6.75 -30.39 11.64
N CYS A 15 -5.93 -30.04 12.63
CA CYS A 15 -5.55 -30.78 13.84
C CYS A 15 -4.96 -32.17 13.52
N SER A 16 -3.63 -32.28 13.55
CA SER A 16 -2.91 -33.51 13.89
C SER A 16 -1.49 -33.17 14.34
N LEU A 17 -1.29 -33.28 15.66
CA LEU A 17 0.02 -33.35 16.33
C LEU A 17 0.74 -34.62 15.88
N ILE A 18 2.01 -34.49 15.52
CA ILE A 18 2.95 -35.62 15.51
C ILE A 18 4.11 -35.26 16.43
N LEU A 19 4.23 -36.03 17.53
CA LEU A 19 5.37 -36.07 18.42
C LEU A 19 6.46 -36.95 17.79
N LEU A 20 7.71 -36.50 17.76
CA LEU A 20 8.86 -37.38 17.55
C LEU A 20 9.95 -37.07 18.57
N ASN A 21 10.40 -38.15 19.19
CA ASN A 21 11.31 -38.24 20.33
C ASN A 21 12.75 -37.83 19.98
N CYS A 22 13.37 -37.11 20.92
CA CYS A 22 14.81 -36.92 21.03
C CYS A 22 15.53 -38.24 21.31
N SER A 23 16.64 -38.49 20.62
CA SER A 23 17.69 -39.40 21.10
C SER A 23 19.07 -39.02 20.53
N GLY A 24 20.07 -39.05 21.42
CA GLY A 24 21.47 -39.31 21.07
C GLY A 24 22.38 -38.10 20.81
N GLN A 25 22.96 -37.53 21.86
CA GLN A 25 24.15 -36.66 21.76
C GLN A 25 25.37 -37.52 21.40
N ASN A 26 26.05 -37.19 20.31
CA ASN A 26 27.42 -37.65 20.03
C ASN A 26 28.34 -36.43 20.11
N ASN A 27 29.32 -36.51 21.01
CA ASN A 27 30.35 -35.49 21.22
C ASN A 27 31.27 -35.40 20.00
N GLN A 28 31.22 -34.27 19.31
CA GLN A 28 32.30 -33.79 18.45
C GLN A 28 32.66 -32.37 18.90
N GLN A 29 33.94 -32.14 19.21
CA GLN A 29 34.46 -30.82 19.55
C GLN A 29 34.22 -29.84 18.39
N PRO A 30 33.70 -28.62 18.64
CA PRO A 30 33.56 -27.63 17.58
C PRO A 30 34.95 -27.14 17.17
N THR A 31 35.35 -27.47 15.95
CA THR A 31 36.39 -26.74 15.22
C THR A 31 35.95 -25.28 15.05
N PRO A 32 36.86 -24.29 15.03
CA PRO A 32 36.48 -22.91 14.78
C PRO A 32 35.99 -22.83 13.34
N ASP A 33 34.66 -22.78 13.19
CA ASP A 33 33.99 -22.71 11.91
C ASP A 33 34.31 -21.33 11.30
N SER A 34 35.22 -21.33 10.32
CA SER A 34 35.66 -20.15 9.59
C SER A 34 34.67 -19.71 8.52
N ASN A 35 33.44 -20.22 8.53
CA ASN A 35 32.33 -19.74 7.71
C ASN A 35 31.40 -18.88 8.55
N ARG A 36 31.84 -17.66 8.86
CA ARG A 36 30.89 -16.54 8.95
C ARG A 36 30.45 -16.22 7.53
N ASP A 37 29.58 -17.07 7.00
CA ASP A 37 28.92 -16.82 5.73
C ASP A 37 28.26 -15.45 5.81
N SER A 38 28.65 -14.62 4.84
CA SER A 38 28.11 -13.31 4.57
C SER A 38 26.59 -13.38 4.61
N ASN A 39 26.00 -12.90 5.70
CA ASN A 39 24.58 -12.61 5.78
C ASN A 39 24.32 -11.42 4.84
N GLN A 40 24.29 -11.68 3.54
CA GLN A 40 23.70 -10.78 2.56
C GLN A 40 22.22 -10.72 2.93
N GLN A 41 21.86 -9.74 3.76
CA GLN A 41 20.47 -9.43 4.06
C GLN A 41 19.74 -9.36 2.73
N GLN A 42 18.85 -10.33 2.48
CA GLN A 42 18.08 -10.37 1.24
C GLN A 42 17.31 -9.07 1.14
N ARG A 43 17.63 -8.28 0.11
CA ARG A 43 16.96 -7.01 -0.15
C ARG A 43 15.46 -7.27 -0.31
N ILE A 44 14.65 -6.58 0.49
CA ILE A 44 13.20 -6.59 0.33
C ILE A 44 12.87 -5.90 -1.00
N ILE A 45 12.02 -6.53 -1.82
CA ILE A 45 11.59 -6.01 -3.12
C ILE A 45 10.14 -5.52 -2.99
N PRO A 46 9.89 -4.19 -2.95
CA PRO A 46 8.55 -3.63 -2.91
C PRO A 46 7.71 -4.07 -4.12
N ALA A 47 6.38 -4.07 -3.98
CA ALA A 47 5.49 -4.51 -5.06
C ALA A 47 5.67 -3.70 -6.35
N ALA A 48 5.96 -2.40 -6.25
CA ALA A 48 6.24 -1.52 -7.39
C ALA A 48 7.47 -1.96 -8.22
N GLU A 49 8.45 -2.65 -7.62
CA GLU A 49 9.60 -3.19 -8.36
C GLU A 49 9.29 -4.53 -9.05
N ARG A 50 8.16 -5.17 -8.73
CA ARG A 50 7.75 -6.47 -9.28
C ARG A 50 6.92 -6.33 -10.56
N ILE A 51 7.38 -5.49 -11.50
CA ILE A 51 6.67 -5.12 -12.74
C ILE A 51 6.15 -6.35 -13.50
N ASN A 52 6.96 -7.39 -13.64
CA ASN A 52 6.60 -8.61 -14.37
C ASN A 52 5.37 -9.34 -13.78
N VAL A 53 5.07 -9.12 -12.50
CA VAL A 53 3.93 -9.74 -11.81
C VAL A 53 2.63 -9.00 -12.15
N TYR A 54 2.64 -7.67 -12.14
CA TYR A 54 1.41 -6.88 -12.24
C TYR A 54 1.19 -6.22 -13.61
N LEU A 55 2.23 -6.01 -14.42
CA LEU A 55 2.10 -5.43 -15.76
C LEU A 55 1.10 -6.20 -16.65
N PRO A 56 1.09 -7.55 -16.69
CA PRO A 56 0.07 -8.29 -17.46
C PRO A 56 -1.37 -8.01 -17.01
N LEU A 57 -1.57 -7.69 -15.72
CA LEU A 57 -2.89 -7.45 -15.13
C LEU A 57 -3.45 -6.07 -15.49
N ILE A 58 -2.57 -5.12 -15.85
CA ILE A 58 -2.93 -3.72 -16.12
C ILE A 58 -2.75 -3.31 -17.59
N LYS A 59 -2.16 -4.17 -18.42
CA LYS A 59 -1.95 -3.91 -19.84
C LYS A 59 -3.28 -3.69 -20.56
N GLY A 60 -3.35 -2.63 -21.36
CA GLY A 60 -4.56 -2.25 -22.11
C GLY A 60 -5.71 -1.70 -21.24
N LYS A 61 -5.48 -1.48 -19.95
CA LYS A 61 -6.44 -0.83 -19.05
C LYS A 61 -6.08 0.65 -18.89
N ARG A 62 -7.09 1.48 -18.71
CA ARG A 62 -6.93 2.89 -18.31
C ARG A 62 -6.78 2.99 -16.80
N ILE A 63 -5.73 3.64 -16.32
CA ILE A 63 -5.33 3.59 -14.91
C ILE A 63 -5.48 4.94 -14.22
N GLY A 64 -6.06 4.93 -13.02
CA GLY A 64 -5.92 6.00 -12.03
C GLY A 64 -4.92 5.59 -10.95
N ILE A 65 -3.90 6.41 -10.67
CA ILE A 65 -2.83 6.04 -9.73
C ILE A 65 -2.75 7.04 -8.58
N PHE A 66 -2.91 6.57 -7.34
CA PHE A 66 -2.52 7.33 -6.15
C PHE A 66 -1.03 7.16 -5.89
N ALA A 67 -0.29 8.27 -5.90
CA ALA A 67 1.16 8.28 -5.74
C ALA A 67 1.66 9.63 -5.17
N ASN A 68 2.81 9.57 -4.50
CA ASN A 68 3.63 10.75 -4.19
C ASN A 68 5.10 10.51 -4.55
N HIS A 69 5.99 11.43 -4.16
CA HIS A 69 7.43 11.36 -4.43
C HIS A 69 8.13 10.08 -3.93
N THR A 70 7.53 9.33 -2.99
CA THR A 70 8.05 8.05 -2.48
C THR A 70 7.79 6.86 -3.40
N SER A 71 6.96 7.04 -4.42
CA SER A 71 6.50 5.99 -5.36
C SER A 71 7.57 5.66 -6.39
N MET A 72 8.74 5.27 -5.90
CA MET A 72 9.93 5.02 -6.70
C MET A 72 10.08 3.53 -7.03
N VAL A 73 10.60 3.27 -8.23
CA VAL A 73 11.04 1.97 -8.76
C VAL A 73 12.52 2.13 -9.13
N GLY A 74 13.40 1.68 -8.25
CA GLY A 74 14.81 2.07 -8.29
C GLY A 74 14.93 3.60 -8.21
N ASN A 75 15.55 4.23 -9.22
CA ASN A 75 15.76 5.67 -9.27
C ASN A 75 14.72 6.41 -10.13
N THR A 76 13.65 5.74 -10.57
CA THR A 76 12.62 6.34 -11.43
C THR A 76 11.26 6.26 -10.77
N HIS A 77 10.45 7.31 -10.90
CA HIS A 77 9.09 7.33 -10.37
C HIS A 77 8.22 6.25 -11.06
N LEU A 78 7.29 5.62 -10.34
CA LEU A 78 6.41 4.55 -10.82
C LEU A 78 5.64 4.98 -12.07
N VAL A 79 4.97 6.14 -12.03
CA VAL A 79 4.25 6.72 -13.18
C VAL A 79 5.15 6.83 -14.42
N ASP A 80 6.38 7.34 -14.27
CA ASP A 80 7.31 7.49 -15.39
C ASP A 80 7.72 6.12 -15.95
N THR A 81 7.95 5.15 -15.06
CA THR A 81 8.30 3.76 -15.39
C THR A 81 7.17 3.10 -16.18
N LEU A 82 5.93 3.17 -15.69
CA LEU A 82 4.76 2.58 -16.33
C LEU A 82 4.43 3.25 -17.67
N ARG A 83 4.54 4.58 -17.75
CA ARG A 83 4.34 5.32 -19.01
C ARG A 83 5.35 4.88 -20.07
N LYS A 84 6.62 4.71 -19.71
CA LYS A 84 7.67 4.18 -20.61
C LYS A 84 7.36 2.77 -21.11
N LEU A 85 6.65 1.97 -20.32
CA LEU A 85 6.18 0.63 -20.67
C LEU A 85 4.87 0.61 -21.47
N GLY A 86 4.34 1.77 -21.87
CA GLY A 86 3.13 1.89 -22.68
C GLY A 86 1.83 1.71 -21.89
N VAL A 87 1.86 1.89 -20.57
CA VAL A 87 0.66 1.85 -19.73
C VAL A 87 -0.13 3.15 -19.88
N ASP A 88 -1.45 3.03 -20.07
CA ASP A 88 -2.36 4.16 -20.23
C ASP A 88 -2.81 4.70 -18.86
N ILE A 89 -2.11 5.72 -18.37
CA ILE A 89 -2.43 6.40 -17.10
C ILE A 89 -3.26 7.64 -17.41
N ARG A 90 -4.50 7.67 -16.93
CA ARG A 90 -5.47 8.75 -17.19
C ARG A 90 -5.46 9.86 -16.16
N VAL A 91 -5.17 9.52 -14.91
CA VAL A 91 -5.20 10.46 -13.80
C VAL A 91 -4.25 10.00 -12.70
N ILE A 92 -3.61 10.97 -12.06
CA ILE A 92 -2.78 10.78 -10.88
C ILE A 92 -3.48 11.43 -9.70
N PHE A 93 -3.51 10.77 -8.55
CA PHE A 93 -4.03 11.30 -7.30
C PHE A 93 -2.87 11.54 -6.34
N GLY A 94 -2.77 12.75 -5.78
CA GLY A 94 -1.69 13.14 -4.86
C GLY A 94 -2.22 13.50 -3.47
N PRO A 95 -1.46 13.22 -2.39
CA PRO A 95 -1.75 13.70 -1.03
C PRO A 95 -1.33 15.16 -0.83
N GLU A 96 -1.32 15.64 0.42
CA GLU A 96 -0.98 17.00 0.84
C GLU A 96 0.30 17.58 0.21
N HIS A 97 1.41 16.84 0.26
CA HIS A 97 2.71 17.27 -0.30
C HIS A 97 2.82 17.06 -1.83
N GLY A 98 1.70 16.73 -2.46
CA GLY A 98 1.59 16.53 -3.90
C GLY A 98 2.28 15.27 -4.42
N PHE A 99 2.28 15.17 -5.75
CA PHE A 99 2.74 13.99 -6.47
C PHE A 99 4.28 13.95 -6.63
N ARG A 100 4.93 15.08 -6.91
CA ARG A 100 6.39 15.13 -7.17
C ARG A 100 7.24 15.60 -5.99
N GLY A 101 6.64 16.04 -4.89
CA GLY A 101 7.39 16.54 -3.71
C GLY A 101 8.13 17.86 -3.96
N THR A 102 7.75 18.61 -4.99
CA THR A 102 8.32 19.91 -5.36
C THR A 102 7.61 21.08 -4.71
N VAL A 103 6.67 20.81 -3.79
CA VAL A 103 5.83 21.82 -3.16
C VAL A 103 6.26 22.01 -1.72
N ASN A 104 6.38 23.27 -1.31
CA ASN A 104 6.79 23.65 0.04
C ASN A 104 5.70 23.27 1.06
N ASP A 105 6.13 23.01 2.31
CA ASP A 105 5.21 22.76 3.42
C ASP A 105 4.20 23.91 3.57
N GLY A 106 2.90 23.58 3.51
CA GLY A 106 1.79 24.52 3.69
C GLY A 106 1.19 25.14 2.42
N GLU A 107 1.78 24.91 1.24
CA GLU A 107 1.16 25.33 -0.02
C GLU A 107 0.02 24.39 -0.44
N LYS A 108 -1.19 24.94 -0.59
CA LYS A 108 -2.34 24.18 -1.10
C LYS A 108 -2.15 23.87 -2.57
N ILE A 109 -1.93 22.61 -2.91
CA ILE A 109 -1.90 22.14 -4.28
C ILE A 109 -3.32 21.82 -4.73
N GLY A 110 -3.82 22.57 -5.70
CA GLY A 110 -5.04 22.24 -6.42
C GLY A 110 -4.78 21.16 -7.49
N ASN A 111 -5.73 20.98 -8.41
CA ASN A 111 -5.51 20.12 -9.56
C ASN A 111 -4.55 20.80 -10.55
N TYR A 112 -3.69 20.03 -11.20
CA TYR A 112 -2.72 20.53 -12.18
C TYR A 112 -2.38 19.46 -13.23
N ILE A 113 -1.56 19.80 -14.22
CA ILE A 113 -1.01 18.85 -15.20
C ILE A 113 0.45 18.61 -14.84
N ASP A 114 0.87 17.34 -14.68
CA ASP A 114 2.29 17.03 -14.46
C ASP A 114 3.12 17.36 -15.70
N ASP A 115 3.96 18.39 -15.64
CA ASP A 115 4.74 18.90 -16.78
C ASP A 115 5.56 17.83 -17.51
N LYS A 116 6.05 16.83 -16.76
CA LYS A 116 6.88 15.75 -17.31
C LYS A 116 6.06 14.75 -18.13
N THR A 117 4.83 14.45 -17.71
CA THR A 117 4.03 13.37 -18.31
C THR A 117 2.81 13.85 -19.09
N GLY A 118 2.37 15.09 -18.88
CA GLY A 118 1.13 15.62 -19.43
C GLY A 118 -0.14 15.00 -18.81
N ILE A 119 0.00 14.24 -17.72
CA ILE A 119 -1.12 13.54 -17.07
C ILE A 119 -1.74 14.49 -16.02
N PRO A 120 -3.08 14.59 -15.93
CA PRO A 120 -3.72 15.37 -14.89
C PRO A 120 -3.47 14.78 -13.51
N VAL A 121 -3.14 15.66 -12.57
CA VAL A 121 -2.98 15.38 -11.14
C VAL A 121 -4.16 16.00 -10.40
N VAL A 122 -4.88 15.16 -9.67
CA VAL A 122 -5.99 15.53 -8.79
C VAL A 122 -5.50 15.50 -7.34
N SER A 123 -5.66 16.61 -6.64
CA SER A 123 -5.32 16.69 -5.22
C SER A 123 -6.42 16.05 -4.37
N LEU A 124 -6.03 15.10 -3.52
CA LEU A 124 -6.90 14.45 -2.54
C LEU A 124 -6.55 14.92 -1.12
N TYR A 125 -6.45 16.23 -0.95
CA TYR A 125 -6.23 16.86 0.36
C TYR A 125 -7.07 18.14 0.54
N GLY A 126 -7.40 18.47 1.78
CA GLY A 126 -8.14 19.69 2.14
C GLY A 126 -9.62 19.60 1.80
N SER A 127 -10.04 20.16 0.66
CA SER A 127 -11.46 20.22 0.27
C SER A 127 -12.01 18.91 -0.29
N LYS A 128 -11.13 17.96 -0.64
CA LYS A 128 -11.47 16.69 -1.27
C LYS A 128 -10.49 15.62 -0.82
N TYR A 129 -10.97 14.53 -0.22
CA TYR A 129 -10.13 13.40 0.19
C TYR A 129 -10.39 12.11 -0.61
N LYS A 130 -11.50 12.08 -1.34
CA LYS A 130 -12.00 10.90 -2.08
C LYS A 130 -12.12 11.22 -3.57
N PRO A 131 -11.67 10.33 -4.48
CA PRO A 131 -11.96 10.46 -5.90
C PRO A 131 -13.48 10.53 -6.17
N THR A 132 -13.90 11.37 -7.12
CA THR A 132 -15.29 11.43 -7.57
C THR A 132 -15.52 10.48 -8.74
N ALA A 133 -16.80 10.22 -9.06
CA ALA A 133 -17.18 9.51 -10.28
C ALA A 133 -16.61 10.15 -11.54
N GLU A 134 -16.52 11.48 -11.58
CA GLU A 134 -15.95 12.23 -12.70
C GLU A 134 -14.43 12.01 -12.84
N ASP A 135 -13.68 11.99 -11.74
CA ASP A 135 -12.24 11.69 -11.79
C ASP A 135 -11.97 10.28 -12.36
N LEU A 136 -12.91 9.36 -12.13
CA LEU A 136 -12.77 7.93 -12.43
C LEU A 136 -13.59 7.48 -13.66
N LYS A 137 -14.19 8.42 -14.41
CA LYS A 137 -15.06 8.11 -15.56
C LYS A 137 -14.35 7.29 -16.63
N ASP A 138 -13.07 7.57 -16.84
CA ASP A 138 -12.21 6.92 -17.83
C ASP A 138 -11.18 5.98 -17.20
N VAL A 139 -11.40 5.53 -15.97
CA VAL A 139 -10.50 4.62 -15.26
C VAL A 139 -11.10 3.22 -15.18
N ASP A 140 -10.34 2.21 -15.61
CA ASP A 140 -10.73 0.80 -15.54
C ASP A 140 -10.17 0.11 -14.28
N ILE A 141 -9.04 0.58 -13.76
CA ILE A 141 -8.40 0.07 -12.54
C ILE A 141 -7.70 1.18 -11.78
N MET A 142 -7.81 1.14 -10.46
CA MET A 142 -7.13 2.03 -9.53
C MET A 142 -5.87 1.36 -8.98
N ILE A 143 -4.78 2.11 -8.88
CA ILE A 143 -3.54 1.66 -8.25
C ILE A 143 -3.21 2.58 -7.08
N PHE A 144 -2.77 2.02 -5.96
CA PHE A 144 -2.30 2.77 -4.80
C PHE A 144 -0.85 2.37 -4.49
N ASP A 145 0.08 3.32 -4.57
CA ASP A 145 1.50 3.13 -4.24
C ASP A 145 2.01 4.33 -3.45
N ILE A 146 2.41 4.10 -2.19
CA ILE A 146 3.00 5.13 -1.34
C ILE A 146 3.79 4.46 -0.21
N GLN A 147 4.89 5.06 0.22
CA GLN A 147 5.61 4.63 1.40
C GLN A 147 4.96 5.24 2.65
N ASP A 148 4.36 4.38 3.47
CA ASP A 148 3.87 4.75 4.81
C ASP A 148 4.96 4.56 5.89
N VAL A 149 4.74 5.11 7.09
CA VAL A 149 5.68 5.02 8.21
C VAL A 149 5.18 4.20 9.40
N GLY A 150 3.96 3.64 9.34
CA GLY A 150 3.47 2.67 10.32
C GLY A 150 2.82 3.25 11.57
N VAL A 151 2.42 4.52 11.54
CA VAL A 151 1.75 5.19 12.66
C VAL A 151 0.40 5.77 12.24
N ARG A 152 -0.60 5.64 13.11
CA ARG A 152 -2.01 5.95 12.81
C ARG A 152 -2.27 7.40 12.39
N PHE A 153 -1.48 8.34 12.92
CA PHE A 153 -1.62 9.77 12.62
C PHE A 153 -0.86 10.21 11.37
N TYR A 154 -0.16 9.29 10.69
CA TYR A 154 0.34 9.52 9.35
C TYR A 154 -0.77 9.16 8.36
N THR A 155 -1.29 10.17 7.66
CA THR A 155 -2.63 10.14 7.06
C THR A 155 -2.76 9.31 5.79
N PHE A 156 -1.71 8.60 5.35
CA PHE A 156 -1.78 7.79 4.13
C PHE A 156 -2.70 6.58 4.25
N ILE A 157 -2.84 5.99 5.44
CA ILE A 157 -3.85 4.95 5.68
C ILE A 157 -5.29 5.50 5.64
N SER A 158 -5.47 6.77 5.98
CA SER A 158 -6.75 7.48 5.83
C SER A 158 -7.05 7.79 4.36
N SER A 159 -6.05 8.25 3.60
CA SER A 159 -6.14 8.40 2.14
C SER A 159 -6.46 7.07 1.46
N LEU A 160 -5.81 5.98 1.86
CA LEU A 160 -6.10 4.64 1.35
C LEU A 160 -7.56 4.27 1.62
N GLN A 161 -8.08 4.50 2.82
CA GLN A 161 -9.47 4.20 3.13
C GLN A 161 -10.43 4.93 2.19
N TYR A 162 -10.30 6.25 2.02
CA TYR A 162 -11.16 6.98 1.09
C TYR A 162 -11.00 6.51 -0.37
N PHE A 163 -9.78 6.15 -0.76
CA PHE A 163 -9.51 5.61 -2.09
C PHE A 163 -10.17 4.24 -2.30
N MET A 164 -10.18 3.40 -1.26
CA MET A 164 -10.90 2.13 -1.24
C MET A 164 -12.41 2.34 -1.31
N GLU A 165 -12.98 3.24 -0.50
CA GLU A 165 -14.41 3.57 -0.52
C GLU A 165 -14.86 3.99 -1.93
N ALA A 166 -14.12 4.89 -2.60
CA ALA A 166 -14.40 5.24 -3.99
C ALA A 166 -14.35 4.04 -4.94
N ALA A 167 -13.34 3.16 -4.76
CA ALA A 167 -13.22 1.96 -5.58
C ALA A 167 -14.42 1.01 -5.39
N PHE A 168 -14.88 0.81 -4.14
CA PHE A 168 -16.04 -0.01 -3.83
C PHE A 168 -17.35 0.60 -4.36
N GLU A 169 -17.60 1.88 -4.08
CA GLU A 169 -18.80 2.61 -4.50
C GLU A 169 -18.96 2.61 -6.03
N LEU A 170 -17.85 2.78 -6.76
CA LEU A 170 -17.85 2.92 -8.22
C LEU A 170 -17.51 1.61 -8.95
N GLY A 171 -17.39 0.50 -8.23
CA GLY A 171 -17.10 -0.82 -8.79
C GLY A 171 -15.76 -0.89 -9.54
N LYS A 172 -14.77 -0.10 -9.13
CA LYS A 172 -13.43 -0.08 -9.74
C LYS A 172 -12.53 -1.11 -9.03
N PRO A 173 -11.89 -2.03 -9.75
CA PRO A 173 -10.83 -2.85 -9.17
C PRO A 173 -9.72 -1.97 -8.59
N LEU A 174 -9.25 -2.31 -7.39
CA LEU A 174 -8.13 -1.65 -6.72
C LEU A 174 -6.95 -2.60 -6.59
N MET A 175 -5.77 -2.12 -6.98
CA MET A 175 -4.49 -2.79 -6.79
C MET A 175 -3.62 -1.96 -5.83
N VAL A 176 -3.35 -2.51 -4.65
CA VAL A 176 -2.36 -1.93 -3.73
C VAL A 176 -0.98 -2.50 -4.06
N LEU A 177 -0.02 -1.62 -4.37
CA LEU A 177 1.39 -1.95 -4.51
C LEU A 177 2.04 -1.80 -3.14
N ASP A 178 2.09 -2.91 -2.41
CA ASP A 178 2.52 -2.91 -1.02
C ASP A 178 4.00 -2.55 -0.84
N ARG A 179 4.29 -1.90 0.28
CA ARG A 179 5.63 -1.47 0.70
C ARG A 179 5.87 -1.85 2.16
N PRO A 180 7.13 -2.09 2.56
CA PRO A 180 7.45 -2.42 3.95
C PRO A 180 6.99 -1.32 4.90
N ASN A 181 6.39 -1.70 6.03
CA ASN A 181 6.18 -0.78 7.13
C ASN A 181 7.49 -0.69 7.95
N PRO A 182 8.15 0.49 8.03
CA PRO A 182 9.39 0.64 8.78
C PRO A 182 9.22 0.40 10.29
N ASN A 183 8.00 0.55 10.81
CA ASN A 183 7.59 0.24 12.19
C ASN A 183 6.77 -1.05 12.30
N GLY A 184 6.79 -1.92 11.27
CA GLY A 184 6.02 -3.17 11.24
C GLY A 184 6.50 -4.24 12.23
N PHE A 185 7.61 -4.01 12.93
CA PHE A 185 8.22 -4.96 13.86
C PHE A 185 7.62 -4.95 15.27
N TYR A 186 6.68 -4.04 15.56
CA TYR A 186 6.02 -3.93 16.86
C TYR A 186 4.63 -3.31 16.76
N VAL A 187 3.84 -3.45 17.83
CA VAL A 187 2.51 -2.84 18.00
C VAL A 187 2.52 -2.11 19.33
N ASP A 188 2.08 -0.85 19.36
CA ASP A 188 2.14 -0.01 20.56
C ASP A 188 1.10 1.12 20.59
N GLY A 189 0.83 1.62 21.80
CA GLY A 189 -0.07 2.73 22.09
C GLY A 189 -1.55 2.34 22.16
N PRO A 190 -2.41 3.26 22.64
CA PRO A 190 -3.83 2.99 22.81
C PRO A 190 -4.54 2.80 21.45
N ILE A 191 -5.47 1.86 21.42
CA ILE A 191 -6.46 1.73 20.34
C ILE A 191 -7.26 3.04 20.27
N LEU A 192 -7.53 3.52 19.06
CA LEU A 192 -8.35 4.71 18.88
C LEU A 192 -9.78 4.46 19.39
N ASP A 193 -10.21 5.27 20.35
CA ASP A 193 -11.64 5.45 20.59
C ASP A 193 -12.24 6.21 19.40
N THR A 194 -13.14 5.53 18.68
CA THR A 194 -13.80 6.07 17.48
C THR A 194 -14.65 7.31 17.75
N GLY A 195 -14.95 7.64 19.02
CA GLY A 195 -15.49 8.95 19.40
C GLY A 195 -14.58 10.14 19.04
N TYR A 196 -13.27 9.90 18.89
CA TYR A 196 -12.27 10.89 18.46
C TYR A 196 -11.84 10.73 16.99
N LYS A 197 -12.66 10.04 16.17
CA LYS A 197 -12.36 9.81 14.75
C LYS A 197 -12.12 11.12 14.00
N SER A 198 -11.04 11.17 13.24
CA SER A 198 -10.68 12.29 12.36
C SER A 198 -9.79 11.81 11.20
N PHE A 199 -9.36 12.71 10.31
CA PHE A 199 -8.47 12.33 9.21
C PHE A 199 -7.11 11.79 9.68
N VAL A 200 -6.64 12.18 10.87
CA VAL A 200 -5.42 11.65 11.51
C VAL A 200 -5.67 10.37 12.34
N GLY A 201 -6.84 9.76 12.21
CA GLY A 201 -7.18 8.53 12.91
C GLY A 201 -8.60 8.10 12.60
N MET A 202 -8.77 7.19 11.64
CA MET A 202 -10.08 6.81 11.14
C MET A 202 -10.67 5.54 11.77
N GLN A 203 -9.82 4.62 12.23
CA GLN A 203 -10.20 3.27 12.60
C GLN A 203 -9.61 2.85 13.95
N PRO A 204 -10.23 1.87 14.64
CA PRO A 204 -9.80 1.40 15.97
C PRO A 204 -8.54 0.52 15.87
N VAL A 205 -7.43 1.11 15.40
CA VAL A 205 -6.09 0.52 15.43
C VAL A 205 -5.23 1.23 16.48
N PRO A 206 -4.17 0.59 17.02
CA PRO A 206 -3.20 1.22 17.92
C PRO A 206 -2.45 2.40 17.26
N VAL A 207 -1.63 3.11 18.03
CA VAL A 207 -0.83 4.22 17.49
C VAL A 207 0.20 3.70 16.49
N VAL A 208 0.94 2.66 16.86
CA VAL A 208 1.80 1.90 15.96
C VAL A 208 1.07 0.60 15.66
N TYR A 209 0.62 0.45 14.42
CA TYR A 209 -0.37 -0.58 14.06
C TYR A 209 0.25 -1.86 13.49
N GLY A 210 1.57 -1.91 13.28
CA GLY A 210 2.32 -3.14 13.00
C GLY A 210 1.98 -3.89 11.71
N MET A 211 1.34 -3.24 10.73
CA MET A 211 0.93 -3.86 9.46
C MET A 211 1.50 -3.10 8.27
N THR A 212 1.67 -3.75 7.12
CA THR A 212 1.84 -3.03 5.86
C THR A 212 0.55 -2.30 5.47
N ILE A 213 0.64 -1.39 4.49
CA ILE A 213 -0.53 -0.66 4.02
C ILE A 213 -1.52 -1.61 3.31
N ALA A 214 -1.04 -2.66 2.64
CA ALA A 214 -1.93 -3.67 2.06
C ALA A 214 -2.57 -4.57 3.13
N GLU A 215 -1.84 -4.97 4.18
CA GLU A 215 -2.41 -5.70 5.32
C GLU A 215 -3.50 -4.87 6.01
N TYR A 216 -3.26 -3.57 6.22
CA TYR A 216 -4.27 -2.63 6.72
C TYR A 216 -5.49 -2.55 5.79
N ALA A 217 -5.29 -2.47 4.47
CA ALA A 217 -6.38 -2.51 3.49
C ALA A 217 -7.23 -3.78 3.64
N PHE A 218 -6.59 -4.94 3.82
CA PHE A 218 -7.30 -6.19 4.05
C PHE A 218 -8.08 -6.19 5.36
N LEU A 219 -7.48 -5.69 6.44
CA LEU A 219 -8.14 -5.58 7.74
C LEU A 219 -9.43 -4.76 7.61
N ILE A 220 -9.36 -3.54 7.09
CA ILE A 220 -10.53 -2.65 7.07
C ILE A 220 -11.62 -3.15 6.11
N ALA A 221 -11.25 -3.85 5.04
CA ALA A 221 -12.22 -4.51 4.15
C ALA A 221 -12.85 -5.74 4.80
N GLY A 222 -12.06 -6.58 5.48
CA GLY A 222 -12.52 -7.81 6.13
C GLY A 222 -13.45 -7.54 7.32
N GLU A 223 -13.10 -6.53 8.12
CA GLU A 223 -13.88 -6.08 9.27
C GLU A 223 -15.06 -5.19 8.89
N LYS A 224 -15.25 -4.90 7.59
CA LYS A 224 -16.33 -4.04 7.07
C LYS A 224 -16.33 -2.64 7.70
N TRP A 225 -15.14 -2.06 7.83
CA TRP A 225 -14.95 -0.70 8.39
C TRP A 225 -14.99 0.40 7.34
N LEU A 226 -15.19 0.03 6.07
CA LEU A 226 -15.42 0.95 4.96
C LEU A 226 -16.87 1.44 5.02
N SER A 227 -17.06 2.74 4.88
CA SER A 227 -18.37 3.41 4.90
C SER A 227 -18.89 3.75 3.52
#